data_AF-A0A954IW63-F1
#
_entry.id   AF-A0A954IW63-F1
#
_cell.length_a   1.000
_cell.length_b   1.000
_cell.length_c   1.000
_cell.angle_alpha   90.00
_cell.angle_beta   90.00
_cell.angle_gamma   90.00
#
_symmetry.space_group_name_H-M   'P 1'
#
loop_
_entity.id
_entity.type
_entity.pdbx_description
1 polymer ?
#
loop_
_entity_poly.entity_id
_entity_poly.type
_entity_poly.pdbx_seq_one_letter_code
_entity_poly.pdbx_strand_id
1 'polypeptide(L)' 'ILEYLLMRRWQAVSKQALIDHFYRGSDRGSANAIEVCVHALRKKLRDRGHGDWIRTYRGVGYGIDA' A
#
# COMPACT_ATOMS: atom_id res chain seq x y z
N ILE A 1 2.98 -1.06 -5.89
CA ILE A 1 2.73 -0.90 -4.44
C ILE A 1 3.23 -2.10 -3.64
N LEU A 2 2.83 -3.34 -3.96
CA LEU A 2 3.25 -4.54 -3.19
C LEU A 2 4.77 -4.64 -3.03
N GLU A 3 5.50 -4.60 -4.14
CA GLU A 3 6.97 -4.68 -4.15
C GLU A 3 7.61 -3.58 -3.28
N TYR A 4 7.14 -2.34 -3.42
CA TYR A 4 7.64 -1.21 -2.63
C TYR A 4 7.39 -1.37 -1.11
N LEU A 5 6.25 -1.94 -0.73
CA LEU A 5 5.96 -2.28 0.66
C LEU A 5 6.79 -3.48 1.15
N LEU A 6 7.08 -4.45 0.29
CA LEU A 6 7.92 -5.61 0.62
C LEU A 6 9.39 -5.23 0.79
N MET A 7 9.91 -4.33 -0.04
CA MET A 7 11.25 -3.76 0.12
C MET A 7 11.42 -3.02 1.46
N ARG A 8 10.32 -2.54 2.02
CA ARG A 8 10.24 -1.84 3.31
C ARG A 8 9.46 -2.65 4.34
N ARG A 9 9.58 -3.99 4.30
CA ARG A 9 8.94 -4.88 5.26
C ARG A 9 9.29 -4.42 6.68
N TRP A 10 8.32 -4.46 7.59
CA TRP A 10 8.41 -3.93 8.97
C TRP A 10 8.42 -2.40 9.12
N GLN A 11 8.35 -1.63 8.04
CA GLN A 11 8.25 -0.18 8.09
C GLN A 11 6.87 0.29 7.62
N ALA A 12 6.32 1.28 8.32
CA ALA A 12 5.14 1.98 7.86
C ALA A 12 5.53 3.04 6.81
N VAL A 13 4.97 2.91 5.61
CA VAL A 13 5.15 3.85 4.51
C VAL A 13 3.94 4.78 4.46
N SER A 14 4.19 6.10 4.47
CA SER A 14 3.11 7.08 4.43
C SER A 14 2.34 7.08 3.12
N LYS A 15 1.06 7.48 3.18
CA LYS A 15 0.24 7.65 1.98
C LYS A 15 0.90 8.61 0.99
N GLN A 16 1.46 9.71 1.50
CA GLN A 16 2.17 10.70 0.68
C GLN A 16 3.39 10.09 -0.02
N ALA A 17 4.21 9.32 0.69
CA ALA A 17 5.37 8.65 0.09
C ALA A 17 4.96 7.65 -1.00
N LEU A 18 3.83 6.97 -0.85
CA LEU A 18 3.28 6.12 -1.90
C LEU A 18 2.78 6.94 -3.10
N ILE A 19 2.08 8.05 -2.85
CA ILE A 19 1.62 8.96 -3.92
C ILE A 19 2.82 9.49 -4.70
N ASP A 20 3.83 10.03 -4.01
CA ASP A 20 5.03 10.60 -4.60
C ASP A 20 5.86 9.56 -5.35
N HIS A 21 5.82 8.29 -4.96
CA HIS A 21 6.54 7.23 -5.65
C HIS A 21 5.79 6.70 -6.88
N PHE A 22 4.47 6.47 -6.77
CA PHE A 22 3.68 5.83 -7.83
C PHE A 22 3.03 6.80 -8.81
N TYR A 23 2.81 8.04 -8.42
CA TYR A 23 2.05 9.03 -9.19
C TYR A 23 2.83 10.30 -9.51
N ARG A 24 4.18 10.24 -9.43
CA ARG A 24 5.10 11.34 -9.77
C ARG A 24 4.71 12.00 -11.11
N GLY A 25 4.27 13.25 -11.06
CA GLY A 25 3.91 14.04 -12.25
C GLY A 25 2.52 13.76 -12.84
N SER A 26 1.66 13.00 -12.15
CA SER A 26 0.27 12.79 -12.56
C SER A 26 -0.69 13.49 -11.61
N ASP A 27 -1.57 14.34 -12.16
CA ASP A 27 -2.65 15.04 -11.44
C ASP A 27 -3.74 14.09 -10.89
N ARG A 28 -3.50 12.78 -10.96
CA ARG A 28 -4.47 11.70 -10.65
C ARG A 28 -4.10 10.92 -9.39
N GLY A 29 -2.91 11.15 -8.82
CA GLY A 29 -2.45 10.49 -7.61
C GLY A 29 -3.09 11.07 -6.35
N SER A 30 -4.28 10.60 -5.97
CA SER A 30 -4.89 10.98 -4.70
C SER A 30 -4.72 9.88 -3.65
N ALA A 31 -4.89 10.23 -2.36
CA ALA A 31 -4.91 9.25 -1.27
C ALA A 31 -5.96 8.14 -1.50
N ASN A 32 -7.08 8.47 -2.16
CA ASN A 32 -8.11 7.50 -2.51
C ASN A 32 -7.62 6.46 -3.53
N ALA A 33 -6.78 6.87 -4.49
CA ALA A 33 -6.22 5.93 -5.46
C ALA A 33 -5.32 4.88 -4.77
N ILE A 34 -4.52 5.30 -3.78
CA ILE A 34 -3.73 4.37 -2.96
C ILE A 34 -4.63 3.42 -2.17
N GLU A 35 -5.71 3.93 -1.56
CA GLU A 35 -6.67 3.10 -0.82
C GLU A 35 -7.32 2.03 -1.71
N VAL A 36 -7.75 2.40 -2.91
CA VAL A 36 -8.32 1.46 -3.90
C VAL A 36 -7.29 0.42 -4.30
N CYS A 37 -6.05 0.82 -4.58
CA CYS A 37 -4.99 -0.12 -4.91
C CYS A 37 -4.66 -1.08 -3.76
N VAL A 38 -4.59 -0.58 -2.51
CA VAL A 38 -4.35 -1.42 -1.32
C VAL A 38 -5.51 -2.40 -1.12
N HIS A 39 -6.76 -1.96 -1.29
CA HIS A 39 -7.93 -2.83 -1.20
C HIS A 39 -7.91 -3.93 -2.26
N ALA A 40 -7.64 -3.58 -3.52
CA ALA A 40 -7.53 -4.54 -4.61
C ALA A 40 -6.37 -5.54 -4.38
N LEU A 41 -5.26 -5.07 -3.83
CA LEU A 41 -4.11 -5.90 -3.50
C LEU A 41 -4.40 -6.88 -2.37
N ARG A 42 -5.05 -6.43 -1.28
CA ARG A 42 -5.52 -7.32 -0.21
C ARG A 42 -6.44 -8.42 -0.72
N LYS A 43 -7.39 -8.05 -1.59
CA LYS A 43 -8.29 -9.03 -2.21
C LYS A 43 -7.51 -10.09 -2.99
N LYS A 44 -6.58 -9.67 -3.85
CA LYS A 44 -5.72 -10.59 -4.62
C LYS A 44 -4.86 -11.50 -3.75
N LEU A 45 -4.36 -11.01 -2.62
CA LEU A 45 -3.58 -11.82 -1.67
C LEU A 45 -4.47 -12.86 -0.98
N ARG A 46 -5.65 -12.45 -0.50
CA ARG A 46 -6.65 -13.36 0.08
C ARG A 46 -7.10 -14.45 -0.87
N ASP A 47 -7.38 -14.09 -2.12
CA ASP A 47 -7.80 -15.03 -3.16
C ASP A 47 -6.70 -16.09 -3.48
N ARG A 48 -5.43 -15.78 -3.17
CA ARG A 48 -4.29 -16.69 -3.30
C ARG A 48 -3.97 -17.46 -2.01
N GLY A 49 -4.82 -17.37 -0.98
CA GLY A 49 -4.61 -18.03 0.30
C GLY A 49 -3.63 -17.31 1.24
N HIS A 50 -3.13 -16.14 0.85
CA HIS A 50 -2.35 -15.30 1.76
C HIS A 50 -3.30 -14.50 2.64
N GLY A 51 -3.07 -14.50 3.96
CA GLY A 51 -3.86 -13.71 4.90
C GLY A 51 -3.73 -12.19 4.70
N ASP A 52 -4.12 -11.42 5.71
CA ASP A 52 -4.02 -9.96 5.62
C ASP A 52 -2.57 -9.50 5.89
N TRP A 53 -1.72 -9.59 4.87
CA TRP A 53 -0.30 -9.20 4.94
C TRP A 53 -0.08 -7.69 5.00
N ILE A 54 -1.07 -6.90 4.59
CA ILE A 54 -0.95 -5.43 4.55
C ILE A 54 -1.61 -4.85 5.79
N ARG A 55 -0.81 -4.29 6.71
CA ARG A 55 -1.30 -3.60 7.89
C ARG A 55 -1.50 -2.11 7.62
N THR A 56 -2.65 -1.58 8.02
CA THR A 56 -2.91 -0.13 8.01
C THR A 56 -2.56 0.45 9.38
N TYR A 57 -1.61 1.38 9.40
CA TYR A 57 -1.27 2.17 10.58
C TYR A 57 -2.01 3.50 10.48
N ARG A 58 -3.12 3.65 11.21
CA ARG A 58 -3.93 4.88 11.20
C ARG A 58 -3.06 6.10 11.52
N GLY A 59 -3.17 7.15 10.71
CA GLY A 59 -2.37 8.37 10.83
C GLY A 59 -0.93 8.26 10.29
N VAL A 60 -0.43 7.07 10.00
CA VAL A 60 0.95 6.86 9.52
C VAL A 60 0.97 6.39 8.07
N GLY A 61 0.25 5.32 7.73
CA GLY A 61 0.23 4.77 6.37
C GLY A 61 0.03 3.24 6.31
N TYR A 62 0.80 2.57 5.45
CA TYR A 62 0.68 1.13 5.21
C TYR A 62 2.03 0.43 5.39
N GLY A 63 2.02 -0.79 5.91
CA GLY A 63 3.20 -1.65 5.97
C GLY A 63 2.84 -3.10 5.67
N ILE A 64 3.86 -3.94 5.49
CA ILE A 64 3.70 -5.38 5.36
C ILE A 64 4.22 -6.08 6.61
N ASP A 65 3.39 -6.99 7.11
CA ASP A 65 3.64 -7.91 8.21
C ASP A 65 3.42 -9.33 7.63
N ALA A 66 4.43 -9.82 6.90
CA ALA A 66 4.43 -11.09 6.18
C ALA A 66 5.62 -11.94 6.61
#